data_AF-A0A926IY94-F1
#
_entry.id   AF-A0A926IY94-F1
#
_cell.length_a   1.000
_cell.length_b   1.000
_cell.length_c   1.000
_cell.angle_alpha   90.00
_cell.angle_beta   90.00
_cell.angle_gamma   90.00
#
_symmetry.space_group_name_H-M   'P 1'
#
loop_
_entity.id
_entity.type
_entity.pdbx_description
1 polymer ?
#
loop_
_entity_poly.entity_id
_entity_poly.type
_entity_poly.pdbx_seq_one_letter_code
_entity_poly.pdbx_strand_id
1 'polypeptide(L)'
;MSRFARAVEHLFGSTAVAAASVLQTLAALLLIAAVTLCLIRGALSLRAWRHGWERGLIVRCRQCGHPTADPAQPVCPNGHPVRFPPTAARMEELRRRFTRWTRAARAYPIALSVLLAVAATAGYLGLRVGRLRSPLAGMAAALAFLFFLALLYTAARAIAAGADGWISRIVHANLAVLLVLPVLFLGSLSRSFEPVERRVLGHLWSTPTALYVSTGRRARRVAPAADHIEAFFVEARAPAAGIIWQGLTRMQAAGVDVPWRGAGGRTARWLDRFAQEPNGSGLLVRGSQGVAVPANVRILIVRERDELKFLPEP
;
A
#
# COMPACT_ATOMS: atom_id res chain seq x y z
N MET A 1 -19.62 5.40 6.58
CA MET A 1 -19.99 6.07 5.32
C MET A 1 -20.41 7.50 5.59
N SER A 2 -19.75 8.45 4.91
CA SER A 2 -20.07 9.87 4.97
C SER A 2 -21.47 10.18 4.39
N ARG A 3 -22.05 11.34 4.71
CA ARG A 3 -23.33 11.79 4.13
C ARG A 3 -23.25 11.90 2.60
N PHE A 4 -22.10 12.37 2.09
CA PHE A 4 -21.80 12.43 0.65
C PHE A 4 -21.81 11.05 -0.02
N ALA A 5 -21.15 10.05 0.57
CA ALA A 5 -21.11 8.69 0.01
C ALA A 5 -22.51 8.07 -0.13
N ARG A 6 -23.40 8.32 0.85
CA ARG A 6 -24.81 7.88 0.79
C ARG A 6 -25.60 8.60 -0.31
N ALA A 7 -25.39 9.91 -0.49
CA ALA A 7 -26.04 10.66 -1.55
C ALA A 7 -25.61 10.15 -2.94
N VAL A 8 -24.32 9.87 -3.13
CA VAL A 8 -23.79 9.31 -4.38
C VAL A 8 -24.31 7.89 -4.61
N GLU A 9 -24.33 7.03 -3.58
CA GLU A 9 -24.87 5.67 -3.71
C GLU A 9 -26.36 5.66 -4.05
N HIS A 10 -27.14 6.61 -3.51
CA HIS A 10 -28.54 6.76 -3.83
C HIS A 10 -28.78 7.23 -5.27
N LEU A 11 -27.87 8.03 -5.84
CA LEU A 11 -27.95 8.54 -7.20
C LEU A 11 -27.47 7.52 -8.26
N PHE A 12 -26.49 6.68 -7.92
CA PHE A 12 -25.80 5.83 -8.89
C PHE A 12 -25.85 4.32 -8.56
N GLY A 13 -26.62 3.89 -7.57
CA GLY A 13 -26.52 2.56 -6.94
C GLY A 13 -26.36 1.37 -7.89
N SER A 14 -27.25 1.18 -8.87
CA SER A 14 -27.19 0.03 -9.79
C SER A 14 -26.11 0.17 -10.87
N THR A 15 -25.90 1.37 -11.41
CA THR A 15 -24.88 1.64 -12.44
C THR A 15 -23.47 1.63 -11.88
N ALA A 16 -23.30 2.05 -10.62
CA ALA A 16 -22.04 2.06 -9.90
C ALA A 16 -21.48 0.66 -9.68
N VAL A 17 -22.32 -0.36 -9.45
CA VAL A 17 -21.86 -1.75 -9.28
C VAL A 17 -21.25 -2.28 -10.58
N ALA A 18 -21.95 -2.09 -11.71
CA ALA A 18 -21.46 -2.55 -13.01
C ALA A 18 -20.19 -1.78 -13.44
N ALA A 19 -20.17 -0.45 -13.25
CA ALA A 19 -18.98 0.35 -13.53
C ALA A 19 -17.78 -0.05 -12.66
N ALA A 20 -18.01 -0.32 -11.37
CA ALA A 20 -16.96 -0.75 -10.46
C ALA A 20 -16.38 -2.11 -10.86
N SER A 21 -17.22 -3.09 -11.21
CA SER A 21 -16.73 -4.42 -11.61
C SER A 21 -15.93 -4.38 -12.90
N VAL A 22 -16.37 -3.59 -13.90
CA VAL A 22 -15.62 -3.37 -15.15
C VAL A 22 -14.28 -2.71 -14.87
N LEU A 23 -14.24 -1.63 -14.07
CA LEU A 23 -13.00 -0.93 -13.74
C LEU A 23 -12.04 -1.80 -12.92
N GLN A 24 -12.54 -2.59 -11.98
CA GLN A 24 -11.71 -3.54 -11.22
C GLN A 24 -11.12 -4.63 -12.11
N THR A 25 -11.91 -5.16 -13.05
CA THR A 25 -11.46 -6.17 -14.02
C THR A 25 -10.40 -5.58 -14.94
N LEU A 26 -10.64 -4.38 -15.46
CA LEU A 26 -9.67 -3.66 -16.29
C LEU A 26 -8.38 -3.36 -15.52
N ALA A 27 -8.46 -2.94 -14.26
CA ALA A 27 -7.31 -2.73 -13.39
C ALA A 27 -6.49 -4.03 -13.19
N ALA A 28 -7.16 -5.16 -12.97
CA ALA A 28 -6.50 -6.46 -12.83
C ALA A 28 -5.80 -6.90 -14.14
N LEU A 29 -6.47 -6.75 -15.28
CA LEU A 29 -5.90 -7.06 -16.59
C LEU A 29 -4.68 -6.19 -16.91
N LEU A 30 -4.76 -4.89 -16.60
CA LEU A 30 -3.64 -3.96 -16.80
C LEU A 30 -2.47 -4.25 -15.85
N LEU A 31 -2.72 -4.68 -14.60
CA LEU A 31 -1.66 -5.16 -13.72
C LEU A 31 -0.95 -6.38 -14.32
N ILE A 32 -1.71 -7.38 -14.78
CA ILE A 32 -1.14 -8.59 -15.39
C ILE A 32 -0.32 -8.23 -16.62
N ALA A 33 -0.84 -7.37 -17.50
CA ALA A 33 -0.14 -6.88 -18.68
C ALA A 33 1.15 -6.12 -18.29
N ALA A 34 1.08 -5.20 -17.32
CA ALA A 34 2.22 -4.42 -16.88
C ALA A 34 3.34 -5.30 -16.29
N VAL A 35 2.99 -6.25 -15.41
CA VAL A 35 3.94 -7.21 -14.83
C VAL A 35 4.54 -8.10 -15.92
N THR A 36 3.72 -8.63 -16.82
CA THR A 36 4.17 -9.49 -17.93
C THR A 36 5.14 -8.74 -18.84
N LEU A 37 4.82 -7.50 -19.23
CA LEU A 37 5.70 -6.65 -20.04
C LEU A 37 7.01 -6.34 -19.30
N CYS A 38 6.97 -6.05 -18.00
CA CYS A 38 8.18 -5.83 -17.21
C CYS A 38 9.06 -7.08 -17.14
N LEU A 39 8.47 -8.27 -16.96
CA LEU A 39 9.20 -9.54 -16.95
C LEU A 39 9.82 -9.85 -18.31
N ILE A 40 9.07 -9.65 -19.41
CA ILE A 40 9.59 -9.81 -20.77
C ILE A 40 10.76 -8.85 -21.01
N ARG A 41 10.62 -7.57 -20.66
CA ARG A 41 11.70 -6.58 -20.81
C ARG A 41 12.92 -6.91 -19.96
N GLY A 42 12.70 -7.36 -18.72
CA GLY A 42 13.76 -7.84 -17.84
C GLY A 42 14.49 -9.05 -18.41
N ALA A 43 13.75 -10.03 -18.95
CA ALA A 43 14.31 -11.23 -19.58
C ALA A 43 15.08 -10.91 -20.88
N LEU A 44 14.57 -10.01 -21.70
CA LEU A 44 15.26 -9.53 -22.91
C LEU A 44 16.54 -8.78 -22.55
N SER A 45 16.49 -7.90 -21.54
CA SER A 45 17.68 -7.18 -21.04
C SER A 45 18.71 -8.16 -20.45
N LEU A 46 18.25 -9.19 -19.74
CA LEU A 46 19.11 -10.25 -19.22
C LEU A 46 19.74 -11.09 -20.34
N ARG A 47 18.99 -11.40 -21.41
CA ARG A 47 19.53 -12.10 -22.59
C ARG A 47 20.53 -11.25 -23.35
N ALA A 48 20.21 -9.98 -23.59
CA ALA A 48 21.10 -9.02 -24.23
C ALA A 48 22.40 -8.87 -23.42
N TRP A 49 22.28 -8.84 -22.09
CA TRP A 49 23.44 -8.85 -21.19
C TRP A 49 24.24 -10.17 -21.30
N ARG A 50 23.59 -11.34 -21.26
CA ARG A 50 24.27 -12.64 -21.35
C ARG A 50 25.04 -12.82 -22.66
N HIS A 51 24.48 -12.38 -23.79
CA HIS A 51 25.08 -12.55 -25.12
C HIS A 51 25.86 -11.32 -25.63
N GLY A 52 26.03 -10.30 -24.77
CA GLY A 52 26.78 -9.10 -25.09
C GLY A 52 26.18 -8.26 -26.23
N TRP A 53 24.89 -8.41 -26.55
CA TRP A 53 24.21 -7.66 -27.62
C TRP A 53 24.20 -6.14 -27.42
N GLU A 54 24.46 -5.68 -26.20
CA GLU A 54 24.62 -4.27 -25.86
C GLU A 54 26.06 -3.74 -26.06
N ARG A 55 27.03 -4.62 -26.37
CA ARG A 55 28.48 -4.36 -26.14
C ARG A 55 29.29 -4.02 -27.38
N GLY A 56 28.93 -4.50 -28.58
CA GLY A 56 29.87 -4.46 -29.70
C GLY A 56 29.28 -4.65 -31.08
N LEU A 57 30.18 -4.61 -32.06
CA LEU A 57 29.92 -4.88 -33.46
C LEU A 57 29.16 -6.21 -33.57
N ILE A 58 27.92 -6.16 -34.06
CA ILE A 58 27.08 -7.35 -34.20
C ILE A 58 27.67 -8.20 -35.33
N VAL A 59 28.25 -9.34 -34.99
CA VAL A 59 28.77 -10.31 -35.95
C VAL A 59 27.75 -11.44 -36.06
N ARG A 60 27.40 -11.82 -37.29
CA ARG A 60 26.55 -13.00 -37.52
C ARG A 60 27.41 -14.26 -37.56
N CYS A 61 26.96 -15.29 -36.86
CA CYS A 61 27.57 -16.61 -36.96
C CYS A 61 27.49 -17.11 -38.42
N ARG A 62 28.62 -17.58 -38.97
CA ARG A 62 28.65 -18.08 -40.36
C ARG A 62 27.88 -19.38 -40.57
N GLN A 63 27.70 -20.18 -39.51
CA GLN A 63 27.03 -21.49 -39.60
C GLN A 63 25.50 -21.39 -39.44
N CYS A 64 25.01 -20.57 -38.50
CA CYS A 64 23.57 -20.49 -38.21
C CYS A 64 22.96 -19.10 -38.36
N GLY A 65 23.73 -18.10 -38.77
CA GLY A 65 23.25 -16.72 -38.96
C GLY A 65 22.92 -15.96 -37.67
N HIS A 66 22.95 -16.59 -36.50
CA HIS A 66 22.60 -15.93 -35.24
C HIS A 66 23.55 -14.76 -34.92
N PRO A 67 23.02 -13.59 -34.51
CA PRO A 67 23.83 -12.46 -34.10
C PRO A 67 24.49 -12.70 -32.73
N THR A 68 25.78 -12.40 -32.64
CA THR A 68 26.54 -12.34 -31.39
C THR A 68 27.39 -11.07 -31.35
N ALA A 69 27.65 -10.55 -30.17
CA ALA A 69 28.36 -9.30 -29.98
C ALA A 69 29.34 -9.33 -28.79
N ASP A 70 29.58 -10.52 -28.21
CA ASP A 70 30.56 -10.68 -27.13
C ASP A 70 31.89 -11.27 -27.65
N PRO A 71 32.92 -10.44 -27.91
CA PRO A 71 34.23 -10.95 -28.32
C PRO A 71 34.94 -11.76 -27.23
N ALA A 72 34.51 -11.70 -25.96
CA ALA A 72 35.07 -12.51 -24.88
C ALA A 72 34.42 -13.89 -24.76
N GLN A 73 33.26 -14.11 -25.40
CA GLN A 73 32.61 -15.41 -25.54
C GLN A 73 32.35 -15.65 -27.03
N PRO A 74 33.36 -16.11 -27.80
CA PRO A 74 33.29 -16.24 -29.25
C PRO A 74 32.48 -17.46 -29.68
N VAL A 75 31.31 -17.64 -29.09
CA VAL A 75 30.41 -18.77 -29.33
C VAL A 75 29.00 -18.21 -29.52
N CYS A 76 28.29 -18.65 -30.54
CA CYS A 76 26.90 -18.27 -30.75
C CYS A 76 25.98 -19.01 -29.76
N PRO A 77 24.70 -18.61 -29.62
CA PRO A 77 23.75 -19.30 -28.74
C PRO A 77 23.59 -20.80 -29.00
N ASN A 78 23.92 -21.27 -30.21
CA ASN A 78 23.85 -22.67 -30.63
C ASN A 78 25.19 -23.42 -30.48
N GLY A 79 26.21 -22.81 -29.85
CA GLY A 79 27.50 -23.47 -29.61
C GLY A 79 28.53 -23.31 -30.73
N HIS A 80 28.24 -22.60 -31.82
CA HIS A 80 29.17 -22.43 -32.94
C HIS A 80 30.23 -21.36 -32.66
N PRO A 81 31.51 -21.60 -33.03
CA PRO A 81 32.56 -20.60 -32.87
C PRO A 81 32.33 -19.40 -33.80
N VAL A 82 32.51 -18.18 -33.29
CA VAL A 82 32.37 -16.93 -34.03
C VAL A 82 33.68 -16.15 -34.00
N ARG A 83 34.16 -15.77 -35.18
CA ARG A 83 35.37 -14.95 -35.33
C ARG A 83 35.00 -13.46 -35.28
N PHE A 84 35.51 -12.77 -34.28
CA PHE A 84 35.43 -11.32 -34.17
C PHE A 84 36.67 -10.66 -34.80
N PRO A 85 36.61 -9.38 -35.23
CA PRO A 85 37.77 -8.63 -35.68
C PRO A 85 38.87 -8.58 -34.60
N PRO A 86 40.16 -8.63 -34.98
CA PRO A 86 41.27 -8.73 -34.02
C PRO A 86 41.38 -7.54 -33.06
N THR A 87 40.88 -6.36 -33.45
CA THR A 87 40.86 -5.15 -32.62
C THR A 87 39.70 -5.11 -31.61
N ALA A 88 38.66 -5.93 -31.80
CA ALA A 88 37.44 -5.88 -31.00
C ALA A 88 37.67 -6.34 -29.55
N ALA A 89 38.50 -7.37 -29.33
CA ALA A 89 38.81 -7.87 -27.99
C ALA A 89 39.59 -6.84 -27.15
N ARG A 90 40.57 -6.16 -27.77
CA ARG A 90 41.41 -5.13 -27.11
C ARG A 90 40.63 -3.86 -26.77
N MET A 91 39.71 -3.43 -27.64
CA MET A 91 38.81 -2.31 -27.35
C MET A 91 37.85 -2.63 -26.21
N GLU A 92 37.30 -3.84 -26.18
CA GLU A 92 36.42 -4.30 -25.10
C GLU A 92 37.17 -4.38 -23.76
N GLU A 93 38.43 -4.82 -23.77
CA GLU A 93 39.29 -4.88 -22.58
C GLU A 93 39.64 -3.50 -22.01
N LEU A 94 39.93 -2.51 -22.87
CA LEU A 94 40.14 -1.12 -22.45
C LEU A 94 38.86 -0.50 -21.87
N ARG A 95 37.70 -0.78 -22.48
CA ARG A 95 36.39 -0.37 -21.94
C ARG A 95 36.08 -1.04 -20.60
N ARG A 96 36.58 -2.28 -20.41
CA ARG A 96 36.45 -3.03 -19.16
C ARG A 96 37.30 -2.47 -18.02
N ARG A 97 38.36 -1.70 -18.27
CA ARG A 97 39.16 -1.08 -17.20
C ARG A 97 38.44 0.06 -16.46
N PHE A 98 37.43 0.67 -17.08
CA PHE A 98 36.61 1.73 -16.46
C PHE A 98 35.35 1.21 -15.70
N THR A 99 35.31 -0.05 -15.25
CA THR A 99 34.04 -0.81 -15.10
C THR A 99 33.22 -0.74 -13.81
N ARG A 100 33.60 -0.05 -12.72
CA ARG A 100 32.72 -0.02 -11.53
C ARG A 100 31.37 0.66 -11.83
N TRP A 101 31.40 1.77 -12.56
CA TRP A 101 30.20 2.53 -12.95
C TRP A 101 29.38 1.82 -14.04
N THR A 102 30.05 1.09 -14.94
CA THR A 102 29.35 0.36 -16.02
C THR A 102 28.57 -0.86 -15.53
N ARG A 103 28.98 -1.54 -14.44
CA ARG A 103 28.19 -2.67 -13.90
C ARG A 103 26.87 -2.20 -13.30
N ALA A 104 26.87 -1.08 -12.58
CA ALA A 104 25.64 -0.48 -12.04
C ALA A 104 24.70 0.00 -13.15
N ALA A 105 25.24 0.67 -14.18
CA ALA A 105 24.48 1.07 -15.36
C ALA A 105 23.90 -0.12 -16.15
N ARG A 106 24.54 -1.30 -16.10
CA ARG A 106 24.10 -2.54 -16.78
C ARG A 106 23.00 -3.31 -16.04
N ALA A 107 23.00 -3.27 -14.71
CA ALA A 107 21.91 -3.86 -13.92
C ALA A 107 20.66 -2.98 -13.93
N TYR A 108 20.81 -1.69 -14.25
CA TYR A 108 19.76 -0.69 -14.24
C TYR A 108 18.47 -1.07 -15.01
N PRO A 109 18.48 -1.49 -16.29
CA PRO A 109 17.25 -1.82 -17.00
C PRO A 109 16.52 -3.04 -16.42
N ILE A 110 17.27 -4.03 -15.94
CA ILE A 110 16.72 -5.22 -15.27
C ILE A 110 16.11 -4.80 -13.92
N ALA A 111 16.87 -4.08 -13.10
CA ALA A 111 16.45 -3.60 -11.79
C ALA A 111 15.22 -2.68 -11.90
N LEU A 112 15.20 -1.76 -12.87
CA LEU A 112 14.07 -0.88 -13.14
C LEU A 112 12.81 -1.67 -13.52
N SER A 113 12.93 -2.67 -14.39
CA SER A 113 11.78 -3.51 -14.79
C SER A 113 11.22 -4.30 -13.61
N VAL A 114 12.09 -4.89 -12.79
CA VAL A 114 11.68 -5.61 -11.58
C VAL A 114 11.03 -4.66 -10.56
N LEU A 115 11.63 -3.49 -10.33
CA LEU A 115 11.11 -2.49 -9.41
C LEU A 115 9.73 -1.98 -9.84
N LEU A 116 9.51 -1.75 -11.13
CA LEU A 116 8.21 -1.33 -11.68
C LEU A 116 7.15 -2.42 -11.49
N ALA A 117 7.49 -3.69 -11.72
CA ALA A 117 6.57 -4.81 -11.49
C ALA A 117 6.18 -4.89 -10.01
N VAL A 118 7.16 -4.83 -9.11
CA VAL A 118 6.94 -4.86 -7.65
C VAL A 118 6.11 -3.66 -7.20
N ALA A 119 6.41 -2.45 -7.70
CA ALA A 119 5.67 -1.24 -7.38
C ALA A 119 4.22 -1.32 -7.87
N ALA A 120 3.97 -1.81 -9.08
CA ALA A 120 2.63 -2.01 -9.62
C ALA A 120 1.83 -2.99 -8.76
N THR A 121 2.41 -4.13 -8.38
CA THR A 121 1.77 -5.10 -7.48
C THR A 121 1.51 -4.50 -6.10
N ALA A 122 2.47 -3.79 -5.52
CA ALA A 122 2.32 -3.14 -4.22
C ALA A 122 1.22 -2.07 -4.23
N GLY A 123 1.13 -1.26 -5.29
CA GLY A 123 0.07 -0.27 -5.48
C GLY A 123 -1.32 -0.92 -5.57
N TYR A 124 -1.46 -1.99 -6.35
CA TYR A 124 -2.72 -2.73 -6.47
C TYR A 124 -3.19 -3.29 -5.11
N LEU A 125 -2.26 -3.89 -4.36
CA LEU A 125 -2.53 -4.45 -3.04
C LEU A 125 -2.81 -3.36 -1.99
N GLY A 126 -2.03 -2.27 -2.00
CA GLY A 126 -2.19 -1.15 -1.08
C GLY A 126 -3.51 -0.40 -1.25
N LEU A 127 -3.98 -0.27 -2.50
CA LEU A 127 -5.29 0.31 -2.82
C LEU A 127 -6.46 -0.66 -2.61
N ARG A 128 -6.19 -1.95 -2.36
CA ARG A 128 -7.22 -2.99 -2.12
C ARG A 128 -8.26 -3.11 -3.24
N VAL A 129 -7.88 -2.87 -4.50
CA VAL A 129 -8.82 -2.74 -5.66
C VAL A 129 -9.87 -3.86 -5.71
N GLY A 130 -9.50 -5.12 -5.44
CA GLY A 130 -10.41 -6.28 -5.44
C GLY A 130 -10.94 -6.74 -4.07
N ARG A 131 -10.74 -5.99 -2.98
CA ARG A 131 -11.13 -6.38 -1.61
C ARG A 131 -12.09 -5.40 -0.94
N LEU A 132 -12.52 -4.35 -1.63
CA LEU A 132 -13.44 -3.35 -1.10
C LEU A 132 -14.88 -3.84 -1.28
N ARG A 133 -15.67 -3.74 -0.21
CA ARG A 133 -17.08 -4.19 -0.21
C ARG A 133 -18.04 -3.20 -0.88
N SER A 134 -17.74 -1.90 -0.83
CA SER A 134 -18.57 -0.87 -1.46
C SER A 134 -18.20 -0.72 -2.94
N PRO A 135 -19.18 -0.67 -3.87
CA PRO A 135 -18.91 -0.47 -5.29
C PRO A 135 -18.25 0.89 -5.58
N LEU A 136 -18.66 1.94 -4.87
CA LEU A 136 -18.03 3.27 -4.99
C LEU A 136 -16.59 3.28 -4.50
N ALA A 137 -16.31 2.59 -3.39
CA ALA A 137 -14.95 2.40 -2.89
C ALA A 137 -14.10 1.63 -3.91
N GLY A 138 -14.64 0.55 -4.47
CA GLY A 138 -14.02 -0.24 -5.53
C GLY A 138 -13.69 0.57 -6.78
N MET A 139 -14.64 1.39 -7.23
CA MET A 139 -14.47 2.27 -8.39
C MET A 139 -13.36 3.31 -8.17
N ALA A 140 -13.39 4.00 -7.02
CA ALA A 140 -12.37 4.98 -6.66
C ALA A 140 -10.97 4.35 -6.55
N ALA A 141 -10.86 3.17 -5.95
CA ALA A 141 -9.59 2.44 -5.85
C ALA A 141 -9.08 1.98 -7.22
N ALA A 142 -9.97 1.48 -8.09
CA ALA A 142 -9.60 1.08 -9.45
C ALA A 142 -9.09 2.28 -10.25
N LEU A 143 -9.80 3.41 -10.23
CA LEU A 143 -9.33 4.64 -10.90
C LEU A 143 -8.01 5.14 -10.32
N ALA A 144 -7.86 5.16 -8.98
CA ALA A 144 -6.60 5.50 -8.33
C ALA A 144 -5.45 4.63 -8.83
N PHE A 145 -5.71 3.32 -9.02
CA PHE A 145 -4.72 2.39 -9.52
C PHE A 145 -4.36 2.64 -11.00
N LEU A 146 -5.32 3.02 -11.84
CA LEU A 146 -5.03 3.38 -13.24
C LEU A 146 -4.13 4.62 -13.34
N PHE A 147 -4.41 5.65 -12.54
CA PHE A 147 -3.53 6.81 -12.43
C PHE A 147 -2.15 6.42 -11.87
N PHE A 148 -2.09 5.48 -10.94
CA PHE A 148 -0.84 4.98 -10.38
C PHE A 148 -0.01 4.22 -11.42
N LEU A 149 -0.63 3.41 -12.28
CA LEU A 149 0.07 2.76 -13.41
C LEU A 149 0.60 3.80 -14.41
N ALA A 150 -0.18 4.83 -14.74
CA ALA A 150 0.27 5.93 -15.59
C ALA A 150 1.45 6.69 -14.95
N LEU A 151 1.41 6.90 -13.63
CA LEU A 151 2.49 7.50 -12.85
C LEU A 151 3.76 6.65 -12.91
N LEU A 152 3.65 5.33 -12.73
CA LEU A 152 4.80 4.43 -12.84
C LEU A 152 5.39 4.44 -14.25
N TYR A 153 4.56 4.46 -15.30
CA TYR A 153 5.02 4.53 -16.68
C TYR A 153 5.77 5.84 -16.98
N THR A 154 5.21 6.97 -16.58
CA THR A 154 5.81 8.29 -16.81
C THR A 154 7.08 8.49 -15.99
N ALA A 155 7.11 8.04 -14.74
CA ALA A 155 8.32 8.01 -13.91
C ALA A 155 9.40 7.12 -14.54
N ALA A 156 9.03 5.92 -15.02
CA ALA A 156 9.98 5.04 -15.71
C ALA A 156 10.60 5.70 -16.94
N ARG A 157 9.80 6.42 -17.74
CA ARG A 157 10.27 7.17 -18.92
C ARG A 157 11.19 8.33 -18.54
N ALA A 158 10.89 9.05 -17.47
CA ALA A 158 11.72 10.16 -17.01
C ALA A 158 13.14 9.71 -16.59
N ILE A 159 13.25 8.52 -15.98
CA ILE A 159 14.52 8.00 -15.43
C ILE A 159 15.20 7.01 -16.42
N ALA A 160 14.52 6.55 -17.47
CA ALA A 160 15.12 5.66 -18.45
C ALA A 160 16.29 6.33 -19.18
N ALA A 161 17.40 5.61 -19.33
CA ALA A 161 18.61 6.10 -20.00
C ALA A 161 18.50 6.12 -21.56
N GLY A 162 17.28 6.16 -22.10
CA GLY A 162 17.02 6.06 -23.54
C GLY A 162 17.27 7.35 -24.34
N ALA A 163 17.17 7.23 -25.67
CA ALA A 163 17.40 8.29 -26.68
C ALA A 163 16.43 9.48 -26.63
N ASP A 164 15.48 9.46 -25.69
CA ASP A 164 14.57 10.58 -25.46
C ASP A 164 15.36 11.75 -24.86
N GLY A 165 15.39 12.88 -25.59
CA GLY A 165 16.12 14.08 -25.21
C GLY A 165 15.71 14.64 -23.84
N TRP A 166 16.54 15.51 -23.26
CA TRP A 166 16.35 16.05 -21.90
C TRP A 166 14.97 16.70 -21.68
N ILE A 167 14.43 17.38 -22.69
CA ILE A 167 13.09 18.00 -22.68
C ILE A 167 12.01 16.94 -22.45
N SER A 168 12.08 15.81 -23.17
CA SER A 168 11.11 14.72 -23.03
C SER A 168 11.12 14.16 -21.60
N ARG A 169 12.31 14.00 -21.00
CA ARG A 169 12.43 13.51 -19.62
C ARG A 169 11.79 14.46 -18.61
N ILE A 170 11.99 15.77 -18.78
CA ILE A 170 11.34 16.79 -17.93
C ILE A 170 9.82 16.76 -18.08
N VAL A 171 9.30 16.64 -19.30
CA VAL A 171 7.85 16.53 -19.52
C VAL A 171 7.27 15.30 -18.80
N HIS A 172 7.92 14.14 -18.93
CA HIS A 172 7.49 12.92 -18.25
C HIS A 172 7.61 13.01 -16.73
N ALA A 173 8.64 13.69 -16.20
CA ALA A 173 8.79 13.92 -14.76
C ALA A 173 7.65 14.82 -14.22
N ASN A 174 7.34 15.92 -14.90
CA ASN A 174 6.23 16.80 -14.51
C ASN A 174 4.88 16.08 -14.58
N LEU A 175 4.66 15.28 -15.64
CA LEU A 175 3.45 14.48 -15.75
C LEU A 175 3.34 13.45 -14.61
N ALA A 176 4.44 12.79 -14.23
CA ALA A 176 4.46 11.89 -13.08
C ALA A 176 4.07 12.60 -11.78
N VAL A 177 4.57 13.83 -11.55
CA VAL A 177 4.20 14.64 -10.38
C VAL A 177 2.71 15.00 -10.38
N LEU A 178 2.18 15.42 -11.54
CA LEU A 178 0.75 15.76 -11.67
C LEU A 178 -0.17 14.55 -11.39
N LEU A 179 0.28 13.34 -11.72
CA LEU A 179 -0.46 12.11 -11.48
C LEU A 179 -0.47 11.67 -10.01
N VAL A 180 0.41 12.21 -9.15
CA VAL A 180 0.40 11.91 -7.71
C VAL A 180 -0.92 12.35 -7.06
N LEU A 181 -1.39 13.55 -7.41
CA LEU A 181 -2.57 14.14 -6.80
C LEU A 181 -3.84 13.28 -6.98
N PRO A 182 -4.24 12.86 -8.20
CA PRO A 182 -5.41 12.02 -8.38
C PRO A 182 -5.24 10.64 -7.73
N VAL A 183 -4.03 10.06 -7.68
CA VAL A 183 -3.77 8.80 -6.97
C VAL A 183 -4.07 8.94 -5.48
N LEU A 184 -3.53 9.99 -4.84
CA LEU A 184 -3.74 10.23 -3.42
C LEU A 184 -5.20 10.57 -3.11
N PHE A 185 -5.82 11.43 -3.92
CA PHE A 185 -7.20 11.85 -3.74
C PHE A 185 -8.16 10.66 -3.87
N LEU A 186 -8.11 9.91 -4.97
CA LEU A 186 -8.99 8.77 -5.21
C LEU A 186 -8.67 7.60 -4.27
N GLY A 187 -7.39 7.40 -3.93
CA GLY A 187 -6.96 6.43 -2.93
C GLY A 187 -7.56 6.73 -1.56
N SER A 188 -7.52 7.99 -1.12
CA SER A 188 -8.17 8.42 0.13
C SER A 188 -9.69 8.28 0.05
N LEU A 189 -10.29 8.71 -1.06
CA LEU A 189 -11.74 8.64 -1.29
C LEU A 189 -12.25 7.19 -1.21
N SER A 190 -11.50 6.24 -1.78
CA SER A 190 -11.83 4.81 -1.71
C SER A 190 -11.94 4.31 -0.27
N ARG A 191 -11.07 4.80 0.62
CA ARG A 191 -11.11 4.46 2.05
C ARG A 191 -12.28 5.10 2.76
N SER A 192 -12.61 6.35 2.43
CA SER A 192 -13.77 7.06 2.99
C SER A 192 -15.12 6.43 2.59
N PHE A 193 -15.17 5.73 1.46
CA PHE A 193 -16.37 5.03 0.97
C PHE A 193 -16.53 3.62 1.52
N GLU A 194 -15.50 3.02 2.11
CA GLU A 194 -15.62 1.71 2.72
C GLU A 194 -16.53 1.80 3.97
N PRO A 195 -17.54 0.93 4.13
CA PRO A 195 -18.29 0.87 5.37
C PRO A 195 -17.32 0.51 6.50
N VAL A 196 -17.35 1.28 7.58
CA VAL A 196 -16.46 1.02 8.72
C VAL A 196 -16.88 -0.30 9.34
N GLU A 197 -16.09 -1.35 9.08
CA GLU A 197 -16.36 -2.67 9.61
C GLU A 197 -16.32 -2.63 11.14
N ARG A 198 -17.38 -3.17 11.75
CA ARG A 198 -17.44 -3.40 13.19
C ARG A 198 -16.25 -4.25 13.60
N ARG A 199 -15.27 -3.68 14.29
CA ARG A 199 -14.08 -4.40 14.75
C ARG A 199 -14.18 -4.63 16.25
N VAL A 200 -14.22 -5.89 16.67
CA VAL A 200 -14.11 -6.23 18.10
C VAL A 200 -12.67 -5.98 18.53
N LEU A 201 -12.50 -5.06 19.46
CA LEU A 201 -11.21 -4.69 20.06
C LEU A 201 -10.90 -5.55 21.29
N GLY A 202 -11.94 -6.01 21.97
CA GLY A 202 -11.84 -6.92 23.11
C GLY A 202 -13.18 -7.14 23.81
N HIS A 203 -13.10 -7.76 24.97
CA HIS A 203 -14.23 -8.11 25.83
C HIS A 203 -13.94 -7.64 27.25
N LEU A 204 -15.00 -7.29 27.95
CA LEU A 204 -15.03 -6.87 29.34
C LEU A 204 -16.15 -7.66 30.03
N TRP A 205 -15.93 -8.21 31.21
CA TRP A 205 -17.01 -8.81 31.98
C TRP A 205 -16.70 -8.74 33.47
N SER A 206 -17.75 -8.62 34.27
CA SER A 206 -17.68 -8.58 35.72
C SER A 206 -18.19 -9.91 36.27
N THR A 207 -17.45 -10.52 37.19
CA THR A 207 -17.95 -11.59 38.07
C THR A 207 -18.26 -10.97 39.44
N PRO A 208 -18.96 -11.69 40.34
CA PRO A 208 -19.21 -11.18 41.71
C PRO A 208 -17.94 -10.82 42.51
N THR A 209 -16.77 -11.28 42.06
CA THR A 209 -15.50 -11.12 42.77
C THR A 209 -14.47 -10.27 42.03
N ALA A 210 -14.60 -10.07 40.72
CA ALA A 210 -13.56 -9.44 39.91
C ALA A 210 -14.06 -8.95 38.54
N LEU A 211 -13.41 -7.91 38.03
CA LEU A 211 -13.53 -7.46 36.65
C LEU A 211 -12.43 -8.06 35.78
N TYR A 212 -12.80 -8.50 34.59
CA TYR A 212 -11.90 -9.11 33.61
C TYR A 212 -11.93 -8.37 32.27
N VAL A 213 -10.76 -8.30 31.63
CA VAL A 213 -10.58 -7.77 30.27
C VAL A 213 -9.86 -8.80 29.41
N SER A 214 -10.33 -8.98 28.17
CA SER A 214 -9.67 -9.79 27.14
C SER A 214 -9.49 -8.98 25.86
N THR A 215 -8.30 -9.00 25.27
CA THR A 215 -8.00 -8.32 24.00
C THR A 215 -7.79 -9.32 22.85
N GLY A 216 -8.39 -10.50 22.97
CA GLY A 216 -8.24 -11.61 22.03
C GLY A 216 -8.30 -12.95 22.77
N ARG A 217 -7.13 -13.50 23.13
CA ARG A 217 -7.01 -14.92 23.54
C ARG A 217 -7.00 -15.21 25.03
N ARG A 218 -6.71 -14.24 25.91
CA ARG A 218 -6.59 -14.50 27.35
C ARG A 218 -7.23 -13.41 28.19
N ALA A 219 -8.16 -13.84 29.05
CA ALA A 219 -8.73 -13.06 30.12
C ALA A 219 -7.65 -12.64 31.12
N ARG A 220 -7.70 -11.39 31.60
CA ARG A 220 -6.92 -10.94 32.75
C ARG A 220 -7.85 -10.30 33.75
N ARG A 221 -7.71 -10.68 35.01
CA ARG A 221 -8.30 -9.94 36.13
C ARG A 221 -7.62 -8.58 36.20
N VAL A 222 -8.41 -7.52 36.22
CA VAL A 222 -7.90 -6.13 36.16
C VAL A 222 -8.31 -5.28 37.36
N ALA A 223 -9.46 -5.57 37.98
CA ALA A 223 -9.96 -4.84 39.15
C ALA A 223 -10.87 -5.74 39.99
N PRO A 224 -11.27 -5.31 41.20
CA PRO A 224 -12.42 -5.87 41.91
C PRO A 224 -13.71 -5.83 41.06
N ALA A 225 -14.74 -6.56 41.49
CA ALA A 225 -16.05 -6.48 40.85
C ALA A 225 -16.55 -5.03 40.87
N ALA A 226 -17.08 -4.58 39.73
CA ALA A 226 -17.64 -3.25 39.59
C ALA A 226 -18.81 -3.30 38.59
N ASP A 227 -19.93 -2.68 38.96
CA ASP A 227 -21.12 -2.59 38.11
C ASP A 227 -21.03 -1.42 37.12
N HIS A 228 -20.05 -0.54 37.32
CA HIS A 228 -19.77 0.62 36.48
C HIS A 228 -18.27 0.77 36.27
N ILE A 229 -17.88 1.08 35.04
CA ILE A 229 -16.51 1.48 34.71
C ILE A 229 -16.53 2.82 33.96
N GLU A 230 -15.47 3.59 34.13
CA GLU A 230 -15.25 4.78 33.30
C GLU A 230 -14.19 4.46 32.25
N ALA A 231 -14.56 4.56 30.97
CA ALA A 231 -13.66 4.34 29.84
C ALA A 231 -13.11 5.67 29.35
N PHE A 232 -11.78 5.82 29.36
CA PHE A 232 -11.10 7.02 28.89
C PHE A 232 -10.53 6.79 27.49
N PHE A 233 -10.69 7.78 26.62
CA PHE A 233 -10.23 7.73 25.24
C PHE A 233 -9.68 9.07 24.76
N VAL A 234 -8.84 8.99 23.74
CA VAL A 234 -8.43 10.16 22.96
C VAL A 234 -9.18 10.15 21.63
N GLU A 235 -9.69 11.30 21.25
CA GLU A 235 -10.40 11.53 20.00
C GLU A 235 -9.55 12.41 19.09
N ALA A 236 -9.25 11.94 17.88
CA ALA A 236 -8.68 12.76 16.83
C ALA A 236 -9.80 13.28 15.92
N ARG A 237 -9.99 14.60 15.89
CA ARG A 237 -11.01 15.27 15.10
C ARG A 237 -10.35 15.99 13.92
N ALA A 238 -10.73 15.62 12.70
CA ALA A 238 -10.51 16.45 11.52
C ALA A 238 -11.87 16.70 10.85
N PRO A 239 -12.64 17.70 11.33
CA PRO A 239 -14.02 17.93 10.90
C PRO A 239 -14.14 18.15 9.39
N ALA A 240 -13.19 18.90 8.80
CA ALA A 240 -13.13 19.16 7.37
C ALA A 240 -12.95 17.89 6.51
N ALA A 241 -12.34 16.84 7.08
CA ALA A 241 -12.16 15.55 6.41
C ALA A 241 -13.23 14.51 6.83
N GLY A 242 -14.14 14.86 7.73
CA GLY A 242 -15.11 13.92 8.32
C GLY A 242 -14.45 12.75 9.07
N ILE A 243 -13.20 12.93 9.51
CA ILE A 243 -12.45 11.91 10.24
C ILE A 243 -12.65 12.16 11.73
N ILE A 244 -13.26 11.18 12.39
CA ILE A 244 -13.28 11.06 13.85
C ILE A 244 -12.57 9.74 14.13
N TRP A 245 -11.55 9.74 14.99
CA TRP A 245 -10.92 8.50 15.44
C TRP A 245 -10.86 8.47 16.95
N GLN A 246 -11.37 7.42 17.58
CA GLN A 246 -11.32 7.23 19.02
C GLN A 246 -10.39 6.08 19.41
N GLY A 247 -9.43 6.35 20.27
CA GLY A 247 -8.50 5.37 20.83
C GLY A 247 -8.70 5.21 22.33
N LEU A 248 -8.97 3.98 22.79
CA LEU A 248 -9.13 3.69 24.22
C LEU A 248 -7.75 3.74 24.90
N THR A 249 -7.61 4.54 25.95
CA THR A 249 -6.33 4.77 26.65
C THR A 249 -6.25 3.93 27.92
N ARG A 250 -7.28 4.04 28.77
CA ARG A 250 -7.44 3.36 30.07
C ARG A 250 -8.92 3.19 30.43
N MET A 251 -9.17 2.36 31.44
CA MET A 251 -10.47 2.20 32.10
C MET A 251 -10.26 2.32 33.60
N GLN A 252 -11.19 2.95 34.29
CA GLN A 252 -11.20 3.03 35.75
C GLN A 252 -12.37 2.22 36.30
N ALA A 253 -12.07 1.33 37.25
CA ALA A 253 -13.06 0.44 37.85
C ALA A 253 -12.76 0.29 39.35
N ALA A 254 -13.75 0.53 40.22
CA ALA A 254 -13.58 0.45 41.68
C ALA A 254 -12.33 1.21 42.20
N GLY A 255 -12.06 2.39 41.64
CA GLY A 255 -10.89 3.22 41.98
C GLY A 255 -9.55 2.74 41.41
N VAL A 256 -9.51 1.61 40.68
CA VAL A 256 -8.31 1.07 40.05
C VAL A 256 -8.23 1.50 38.58
N ASP A 257 -7.08 2.08 38.21
CA ASP A 257 -6.77 2.44 36.83
C ASP A 257 -6.15 1.28 36.04
N VAL A 258 -6.78 0.95 34.91
CA VAL A 258 -6.42 -0.19 34.06
C VAL A 258 -6.07 0.31 32.66
N PRO A 259 -4.79 0.30 32.25
CA PRO A 259 -4.40 0.76 30.91
C PRO A 259 -4.87 -0.21 29.81
N TRP A 260 -5.41 0.32 28.71
CA TRP A 260 -5.90 -0.50 27.60
C TRP A 260 -4.77 -1.12 26.79
N ARG A 261 -4.50 -2.42 26.95
CA ARG A 261 -3.39 -3.10 26.24
C ARG A 261 -3.78 -3.69 24.88
N GLY A 262 -5.03 -3.52 24.45
CA GLY A 262 -5.52 -4.06 23.18
C GLY A 262 -5.05 -3.28 21.95
N ALA A 263 -5.63 -3.64 20.80
CA ALA A 263 -5.32 -2.98 19.53
C ALA A 263 -5.51 -1.46 19.62
N GLY A 264 -4.53 -0.71 19.14
CA GLY A 264 -4.54 0.76 19.17
C GLY A 264 -4.23 1.42 20.52
N GLY A 265 -4.15 0.67 21.63
CA GLY A 265 -3.99 1.26 22.96
C GLY A 265 -2.64 1.93 23.21
N ARG A 266 -1.55 1.43 22.60
CA ARG A 266 -0.23 2.09 22.68
C ARG A 266 -0.26 3.46 21.98
N THR A 267 -0.78 3.51 20.77
CA THR A 267 -0.91 4.74 19.98
C THR A 267 -1.85 5.72 20.68
N ALA A 268 -2.99 5.25 21.18
CA ALA A 268 -3.93 6.07 21.94
C ALA A 268 -3.27 6.73 23.15
N ARG A 269 -2.56 5.97 24.00
CA ARG A 269 -1.83 6.54 25.15
C ARG A 269 -0.68 7.48 24.75
N TRP A 270 -0.07 7.27 23.59
CA TRP A 270 0.93 8.20 23.08
C TRP A 270 0.27 9.51 22.64
N LEU A 271 -0.83 9.45 21.89
CA LEU A 271 -1.61 10.61 21.46
C LEU A 271 -2.25 11.37 22.63
N ASP A 272 -2.67 10.67 23.67
CA ASP A 272 -3.25 11.25 24.89
C ASP A 272 -2.32 12.24 25.58
N ARG A 273 -1.00 12.09 25.43
CA ARG A 273 -0.01 13.06 25.95
C ARG A 273 -0.09 14.43 25.26
N PHE A 274 -0.57 14.45 24.02
CA PHE A 274 -0.71 15.66 23.20
C PHE A 274 -2.17 16.13 23.11
N ALA A 275 -3.10 15.34 23.66
CA ALA A 275 -4.52 15.66 23.64
C ALA A 275 -4.82 16.80 24.62
N GLN A 276 -5.68 17.72 24.19
CA GLN A 276 -6.20 18.79 25.02
C GLN A 276 -7.45 18.31 25.77
N GLU A 277 -7.83 19.08 26.80
CA GLU A 277 -9.09 18.86 27.50
C GLU A 277 -10.31 19.03 26.58
N PRO A 278 -11.48 18.46 26.95
CA PRO A 278 -12.69 18.44 26.12
C PRO A 278 -13.11 19.79 25.52
N ASN A 279 -12.77 20.88 26.20
CA ASN A 279 -13.12 22.25 25.83
C ASN A 279 -12.11 22.93 24.87
N GLY A 280 -11.01 22.25 24.52
CA GLY A 280 -10.00 22.77 23.60
C GLY A 280 -10.41 22.65 22.14
N SER A 281 -10.04 23.62 21.31
CA SER A 281 -10.23 23.59 19.85
C SER A 281 -9.19 22.73 19.10
N GLY A 282 -8.55 21.79 19.81
CA GLY A 282 -7.47 20.97 19.29
C GLY A 282 -7.92 19.83 18.37
N LEU A 283 -7.01 19.40 17.49
CA LEU A 283 -7.18 18.20 16.66
C LEU A 283 -7.25 16.91 17.48
N LEU A 284 -6.75 16.92 18.73
CA LEU A 284 -6.76 15.80 19.66
C LEU A 284 -7.43 16.22 20.97
N VAL A 285 -8.46 15.50 21.38
CA VAL A 285 -9.30 15.83 22.53
C VAL A 285 -9.45 14.61 23.44
N ARG A 286 -9.39 14.81 24.76
CA ARG A 286 -9.67 13.75 25.74
C ARG A 286 -11.17 13.61 25.98
N GLY A 287 -11.65 12.38 26.11
CA GLY A 287 -13.02 12.07 26.49
C GLY A 287 -13.10 10.90 27.47
N SER A 288 -14.22 10.81 28.18
CA SER A 288 -14.58 9.64 28.97
C SER A 288 -16.04 9.25 28.73
N GLN A 289 -16.34 7.97 28.96
CA GLN A 289 -17.69 7.41 28.87
C GLN A 289 -17.89 6.40 30.00
N GLY A 290 -18.97 6.56 30.75
CA GLY A 290 -19.42 5.56 31.72
C GLY A 290 -20.02 4.34 31.02
N VAL A 291 -19.63 3.14 31.45
CA VAL A 291 -20.09 1.86 30.90
C VAL A 291 -20.62 1.01 32.04
N ALA A 292 -21.89 0.64 31.97
CA ALA A 292 -22.49 -0.32 32.90
C ALA A 292 -21.95 -1.72 32.60
N VAL A 293 -21.51 -2.45 33.62
CA VAL A 293 -20.96 -3.81 33.51
C VAL A 293 -21.73 -4.74 34.46
N PRO A 294 -22.91 -5.21 34.05
CA PRO A 294 -23.70 -6.10 34.89
C PRO A 294 -22.92 -7.38 35.20
N ALA A 295 -23.11 -7.91 36.41
CA ALA A 295 -22.50 -9.18 36.80
C ALA A 295 -22.89 -10.30 35.83
N ASN A 296 -21.91 -11.11 35.44
CA ASN A 296 -22.02 -12.23 34.51
C ASN A 296 -22.43 -11.86 33.07
N VAL A 297 -22.47 -10.58 32.71
CA VAL A 297 -22.69 -10.14 31.33
C VAL A 297 -21.35 -9.77 30.70
N ARG A 298 -21.11 -10.30 29.51
CA ARG A 298 -19.93 -9.96 28.71
C ARG A 298 -20.25 -8.79 27.80
N ILE A 299 -19.37 -7.81 27.80
CA ILE A 299 -19.45 -6.58 27.02
C ILE A 299 -18.35 -6.60 25.98
N LEU A 300 -18.75 -6.47 24.73
CA LEU A 300 -17.89 -6.29 23.58
C LEU A 300 -17.44 -4.83 23.51
N ILE A 301 -16.12 -4.63 23.50
CA ILE A 301 -15.50 -3.37 23.16
C ILE A 301 -15.32 -3.37 21.64
N VAL A 302 -16.06 -2.51 20.97
CA VAL A 302 -16.20 -2.50 19.52
C VAL A 302 -15.79 -1.15 18.99
N ARG A 303 -15.06 -1.15 17.88
CA ARG A 303 -14.91 0.04 17.06
C ARG A 303 -15.93 0.01 15.93
N GLU A 304 -16.78 1.01 15.88
CA GLU A 304 -17.76 1.19 14.82
C GLU A 304 -17.69 2.63 14.34
N ARG A 305 -17.49 2.86 13.04
CA ARG A 305 -17.37 4.20 12.45
C ARG A 305 -16.29 5.07 13.12
N ASP A 306 -15.22 4.41 13.56
CA ASP A 306 -14.09 5.00 14.28
C ASP A 306 -14.44 5.61 15.65
N GLU A 307 -15.66 5.35 16.13
CA GLU A 307 -16.10 5.55 17.51
C GLU A 307 -15.98 4.24 18.29
N LEU A 308 -15.74 4.35 19.60
CA LEU A 308 -15.76 3.23 20.53
C LEU A 308 -17.18 3.02 21.03
N LYS A 309 -17.61 1.76 21.02
CA LYS A 309 -18.89 1.32 21.59
C LYS A 309 -18.68 0.14 22.52
N PHE A 310 -19.48 0.12 23.57
CA PHE A 310 -19.54 -0.96 24.54
C PHE A 310 -20.91 -1.61 24.42
N LEU A 311 -20.95 -2.84 23.91
CA LEU A 311 -22.20 -3.53 23.56
C LEU A 311 -22.27 -4.84 24.35
N PRO A 312 -23.41 -5.23 24.93
CA PRO A 312 -23.55 -6.57 25.48
C PRO A 312 -23.31 -7.62 24.39
N GLU A 313 -22.62 -8.71 24.73
CA GLU A 313 -22.51 -9.89 23.89
C GLU A 313 -23.90 -10.55 23.83
N PRO A 314 -24.44 -10.81 22.63
CA PRO A 314 -25.75 -11.42 22.45
C PRO A 314 -25.78 -12.88 22.92
#